data_AF-A0A454VY70-F1
#
_entry.id   AF-A0A454VY70-F1
#
_cell.length_a   1.000
_cell.length_b   1.000
_cell.length_c   1.000
_cell.angle_alpha   90.00
_cell.angle_beta   90.00
_cell.angle_gamma   90.00
#
_symmetry.space_group_name_H-M   'P 1'
#
loop_
_entity.id
_entity.type
_entity.pdbx_description
1 polymer ?
#
loop_
_entity_poly.entity_id
_entity_poly.type
_entity_poly.pdbx_seq_one_letter_code
_entity_poly.pdbx_strand_id
1 'polypeptide(L)'
;TVRNELLGESEGVPGQRVRLAHAPVVDRPPLVLQIAEHADDDGEAAESGAGWLEWTAVRDFASSRPGDRHFTLDATTGEIAFGPSVRQPDGKLRQFGAVPPKGAAIRALRYGTGGGRAGNVARSTISVLRSSVPYIARVENREAARGGVDGETVEEAKARAPITLRAQERAVTARDYEELARRAAPEAARIACLAADAAEAGENAVRVLVVPQAVPDRGGRLRFEQLVPGEELLSRVTGFLDERRPLGTRLAVGPPFYQGVTVVATLH
;
A
#
# COMPACT_ATOMS: atom_id res chain seq x y z
N THR A 1 -15.53 0.91 3.54
CA THR A 1 -15.64 1.77 2.36
C THR A 1 -16.44 2.99 2.71
N VAL A 2 -15.92 4.16 2.37
CA VAL A 2 -16.60 5.45 2.50
C VAL A 2 -17.07 5.86 1.09
N ARG A 3 -18.18 6.59 0.99
CA ARG A 3 -18.78 7.03 -0.27
C ARG A 3 -19.26 8.48 -0.14
N ASN A 4 -19.17 9.23 -1.25
CA ASN A 4 -19.65 10.61 -1.37
C ASN A 4 -19.18 11.53 -0.24
N GLU A 5 -17.90 11.45 0.11
CA GLU A 5 -17.34 12.35 1.12
C GLU A 5 -16.96 13.68 0.47
N LEU A 6 -17.50 14.78 0.99
CA LEU A 6 -17.18 16.13 0.57
C LEU A 6 -15.94 16.63 1.32
N LEU A 7 -14.96 17.16 0.59
CA LEU A 7 -13.66 17.62 1.11
C LEU A 7 -13.54 19.15 1.13
N GLY A 8 -14.65 19.85 0.93
CA GLY A 8 -14.71 21.30 0.81
C GLY A 8 -14.57 21.78 -0.64
N GLU A 9 -14.19 23.04 -0.78
CA GLU A 9 -14.03 23.71 -2.07
C GLU A 9 -12.56 23.99 -2.38
N SER A 10 -12.24 24.05 -3.66
CA SER A 10 -10.93 24.48 -4.11
C SER A 10 -10.71 25.97 -3.86
N GLU A 11 -9.54 26.32 -3.33
CA GLU A 11 -9.09 27.70 -3.19
C GLU A 11 -8.57 28.27 -4.53
N GLY A 12 -8.36 27.42 -5.53
CA GLY A 12 -7.81 27.80 -6.83
C GLY A 12 -6.32 28.14 -6.80
N VAL A 13 -5.60 27.67 -5.78
CA VAL A 13 -4.16 27.93 -5.59
C VAL A 13 -3.30 26.68 -5.83
N PRO A 14 -2.12 26.83 -6.45
CA PRO A 14 -1.19 25.71 -6.61
C PRO A 14 -0.78 25.08 -5.27
N GLY A 15 -0.66 23.76 -5.24
CA GLY A 15 -0.21 23.04 -4.06
C GLY A 15 -1.23 22.96 -2.91
N GLN A 16 -2.51 23.30 -3.16
CA GLN A 16 -3.58 23.13 -2.18
C GLN A 16 -3.60 21.68 -1.66
N ARG A 17 -3.93 21.53 -0.37
CA ARG A 17 -4.08 20.24 0.31
C ARG A 17 -5.43 20.14 0.97
N VAL A 18 -6.02 18.96 0.92
CA VAL A 18 -7.25 18.61 1.64
C VAL A 18 -7.04 17.26 2.33
N ARG A 19 -7.91 16.90 3.27
CA ARG A 19 -7.76 15.67 4.05
C ARG A 19 -9.07 14.90 4.12
N LEU A 20 -8.98 13.59 3.93
CA LEU A 20 -10.08 12.65 4.15
C LEU A 20 -10.37 12.51 5.64
N ALA A 21 -11.63 12.38 6.01
CA ALA A 21 -12.10 12.19 7.37
C ALA A 21 -11.68 10.83 7.95
N HIS A 22 -11.46 9.83 7.09
CA HIS A 22 -11.06 8.48 7.50
C HIS A 22 -9.70 8.10 6.91
N ALA A 23 -8.76 7.79 7.79
CA ALA A 23 -7.46 7.25 7.46
C ALA A 23 -7.13 6.09 8.43
N PRO A 24 -6.28 5.12 8.04
CA PRO A 24 -5.60 5.01 6.74
C PRO A 24 -6.54 4.68 5.59
N VAL A 25 -6.12 5.04 4.37
CA VAL A 25 -6.78 4.71 3.09
C VAL A 25 -6.17 3.42 2.55
N VAL A 26 -7.01 2.50 2.09
CA VAL A 26 -6.58 1.24 1.45
C VAL A 26 -7.02 1.22 -0.01
N ASP A 27 -6.24 0.57 -0.86
CA ASP A 27 -6.44 0.53 -2.32
C ASP A 27 -7.64 -0.34 -2.77
N ARG A 28 -8.42 -0.88 -1.82
CA ARG A 28 -9.60 -1.71 -2.11
C ARG A 28 -10.84 -1.23 -1.35
N PRO A 29 -11.80 -0.56 -2.02
CA PRO A 29 -11.70 -0.02 -3.37
C PRO A 29 -10.69 1.14 -3.46
N PRO A 30 -10.14 1.42 -4.65
CA PRO A 30 -9.24 2.57 -4.84
C PRO A 30 -10.00 3.88 -4.59
N LEU A 31 -9.25 4.91 -4.19
CA LEU A 31 -9.78 6.27 -4.06
C LEU A 31 -10.14 6.81 -5.45
N VAL A 32 -11.40 7.22 -5.59
CA VAL A 32 -11.87 7.98 -6.75
C VAL A 32 -12.17 9.41 -6.31
N LEU A 33 -11.32 10.33 -6.73
CA LEU A 33 -11.43 11.76 -6.45
C LEU A 33 -12.11 12.47 -7.63
N GLN A 34 -13.10 13.31 -7.34
CA GLN A 34 -13.80 14.10 -8.33
C GLN A 34 -13.86 15.57 -7.91
N ILE A 35 -13.74 16.46 -8.89
CA ILE A 35 -13.84 17.91 -8.72
C ILE A 35 -14.90 18.44 -9.68
N ALA A 36 -15.72 19.37 -9.20
CA ALA A 36 -16.75 20.00 -10.03
C ALA A 36 -16.15 20.84 -11.17
N GLU A 37 -16.81 20.86 -12.35
CA GLU A 37 -16.38 21.62 -13.52
C GLU A 37 -16.53 23.14 -13.32
N HIS A 38 -17.60 23.56 -12.63
CA HIS A 38 -17.87 24.96 -12.29
C HIS A 38 -18.16 25.10 -10.79
N ALA A 39 -17.75 26.25 -10.24
CA ALA A 39 -18.35 26.81 -9.04
C ALA A 39 -19.61 27.54 -9.49
N ASP A 40 -20.76 26.87 -9.53
CA ASP A 40 -22.00 27.58 -9.85
C ASP A 40 -22.27 28.60 -8.74
N ASP A 41 -22.50 29.86 -9.13
CA ASP A 41 -22.75 31.01 -8.23
C ASP A 41 -24.01 30.83 -7.35
N ASP A 42 -24.81 29.79 -7.62
CA ASP A 42 -26.12 29.53 -7.02
C ASP A 42 -26.18 28.29 -6.08
N GLY A 43 -25.07 27.61 -5.80
CA GLY A 43 -24.98 26.63 -4.71
C GLY A 43 -25.81 25.34 -4.85
N GLU A 44 -26.42 25.07 -6.00
CA GLU A 44 -27.05 23.78 -6.28
C GLU A 44 -26.01 22.80 -6.82
N ALA A 45 -25.55 21.88 -5.96
CA ALA A 45 -24.69 20.79 -6.36
C ALA A 45 -25.40 19.96 -7.45
N ALA A 46 -24.82 19.90 -8.66
CA ALA A 46 -25.32 19.07 -9.75
C ALA A 46 -25.49 17.61 -9.29
N GLU A 47 -26.73 17.24 -8.95
CA GLU A 47 -27.12 15.92 -8.43
C GLU A 47 -27.06 14.83 -9.52
N SER A 48 -27.08 15.24 -10.78
CA SER A 48 -26.83 14.42 -11.96
C SER A 48 -25.37 14.58 -12.36
N GLY A 49 -24.58 13.50 -12.41
CA GLY A 49 -23.11 13.50 -12.63
C GLY A 49 -22.55 14.16 -13.91
N ALA A 50 -23.31 14.99 -14.61
CA ALA A 50 -22.79 16.05 -15.46
C ALA A 50 -22.16 17.13 -14.57
N GLY A 51 -20.91 17.54 -14.86
CA GLY A 51 -20.23 18.56 -14.07
C GLY A 51 -19.21 18.05 -13.06
N TRP A 52 -18.85 16.75 -13.03
CA TRP A 52 -17.77 16.22 -12.18
C TRP A 52 -16.66 15.60 -13.02
N LEU A 53 -15.42 16.01 -12.77
CA LEU A 53 -14.24 15.47 -13.42
C LEU A 53 -13.47 14.56 -12.47
N GLU A 54 -13.17 13.35 -12.93
CA GLU A 54 -12.27 12.45 -12.20
C GLU A 54 -10.82 12.91 -12.33
N TRP A 55 -10.11 12.86 -11.20
CA TRP A 55 -8.68 13.12 -11.13
C TRP A 55 -7.92 11.81 -10.92
N THR A 56 -6.69 11.75 -11.42
CA THR A 56 -5.84 10.56 -11.39
C THR A 56 -4.84 10.64 -10.26
N ALA A 57 -4.80 9.60 -9.42
CA ALA A 57 -3.77 9.47 -8.39
C ALA A 57 -2.40 9.19 -9.05
N VAL A 58 -1.40 9.99 -8.69
CA VAL A 58 0.00 9.78 -9.08
C VAL A 58 0.88 9.69 -7.84
N ARG A 59 2.07 9.09 -7.98
CA ARG A 59 3.05 9.01 -6.88
C ARG A 59 3.64 10.38 -6.54
N ASP A 60 3.95 11.13 -7.59
CA ASP A 60 4.53 12.46 -7.52
C ASP A 60 4.16 13.25 -8.79
N PHE A 61 4.43 14.55 -8.77
CA PHE A 61 4.08 15.44 -9.86
C PHE A 61 5.20 15.63 -10.91
N ALA A 62 6.34 14.93 -10.83
CA ALA A 62 7.52 15.23 -11.66
C ALA A 62 7.24 15.15 -13.17
N SER A 63 6.38 14.21 -13.57
CA SER A 63 5.95 14.00 -14.96
C SER A 63 4.66 14.73 -15.34
N SER A 64 4.04 15.45 -14.40
CA SER A 64 2.73 16.10 -14.60
C SER A 64 2.88 17.44 -15.30
N ARG A 65 2.02 17.68 -16.28
CA ARG A 65 1.89 18.94 -17.04
C ARG A 65 0.80 19.83 -16.42
N PRO A 66 0.78 21.14 -16.71
CA PRO A 66 -0.18 22.07 -16.11
C PRO A 66 -1.66 21.75 -16.37
N GLY A 67 -2.00 20.94 -17.38
CA GLY A 67 -3.37 20.51 -17.67
C GLY A 67 -3.73 19.14 -17.10
N ASP A 68 -2.78 18.42 -16.52
CA ASP A 68 -3.00 17.05 -16.07
C ASP A 68 -3.73 17.05 -14.72
N ARG A 69 -4.95 16.48 -14.68
CA ARG A 69 -5.78 16.37 -13.47
C ARG A 69 -5.23 15.30 -12.53
N HIS A 70 -4.08 15.60 -11.94
CA HIS A 70 -3.35 14.69 -11.07
C HIS A 70 -3.44 15.13 -9.61
N PHE A 71 -3.50 14.16 -8.71
CA PHE A 71 -3.37 14.39 -7.28
C PHE A 71 -2.45 13.34 -6.67
N THR A 72 -1.85 13.65 -5.52
CA THR A 72 -1.14 12.65 -4.70
C THR A 72 -1.96 12.34 -3.46
N LEU A 73 -1.83 11.13 -2.93
CA LEU A 73 -2.45 10.69 -1.69
C LEU A 73 -1.37 10.18 -0.74
N ASP A 74 -1.29 10.76 0.45
CA ASP A 74 -0.70 10.09 1.60
C ASP A 74 -1.77 9.18 2.21
N ALA A 75 -1.68 7.88 1.92
CA ALA A 75 -2.64 6.89 2.37
C ALA A 75 -2.64 6.70 3.91
N THR A 76 -1.56 7.05 4.60
CA THR A 76 -1.47 6.92 6.06
C THR A 76 -2.24 8.03 6.75
N THR A 77 -2.09 9.26 6.27
CA THR A 77 -2.71 10.45 6.88
C THR A 77 -4.05 10.83 6.25
N GLY A 78 -4.37 10.28 5.06
CA GLY A 78 -5.53 10.66 4.26
C GLY A 78 -5.36 12.03 3.58
N GLU A 79 -4.14 12.58 3.54
CA GLU A 79 -3.86 13.87 2.91
C GLU A 79 -3.81 13.74 1.40
N ILE A 80 -4.57 14.59 0.72
CA ILE A 80 -4.59 14.73 -0.73
C ILE A 80 -3.92 16.06 -1.06
N ALA A 81 -2.95 16.04 -1.97
CA ALA A 81 -2.32 17.25 -2.48
C ALA A 81 -2.57 17.41 -3.98
N PHE A 82 -2.72 18.66 -4.41
CA PHE A 82 -2.82 19.06 -5.81
C PHE A 82 -1.50 19.62 -6.33
N GLY A 83 -1.42 19.77 -7.66
CA GLY A 83 -0.21 20.15 -8.37
C GLY A 83 0.44 21.46 -7.88
N PRO A 84 1.72 21.47 -7.51
CA PRO A 84 2.41 22.67 -7.04
C PRO A 84 2.92 23.54 -8.21
N SER A 85 3.18 24.82 -7.91
CA SER A 85 3.97 25.71 -8.76
C SER A 85 5.36 25.89 -8.15
N VAL A 86 6.40 25.52 -8.90
CA VAL A 86 7.79 25.53 -8.41
C VAL A 86 8.60 26.51 -9.23
N ARG A 87 9.41 27.32 -8.55
CA ARG A 87 10.38 28.22 -9.19
C ARG A 87 11.60 27.43 -9.65
N GLN A 88 11.90 27.51 -10.94
CA GLN A 88 13.07 26.87 -11.54
C GLN A 88 14.32 27.74 -11.37
N PRO A 89 15.53 27.17 -11.56
CA PRO A 89 16.79 27.90 -11.47
C PRO A 89 16.90 29.10 -12.42
N ASP A 90 16.18 29.05 -13.56
CA ASP A 90 16.07 30.16 -14.52
C ASP A 90 15.13 31.30 -14.05
N GLY A 91 14.58 31.19 -12.85
CA GLY A 91 13.66 32.14 -12.25
C GLY A 91 12.21 31.97 -12.68
N LYS A 92 11.89 31.13 -13.67
CA LYS A 92 10.52 30.93 -14.16
C LYS A 92 9.73 30.03 -13.21
N LEU A 93 8.45 30.32 -13.07
CA LEU A 93 7.51 29.43 -12.39
C LEU A 93 7.05 28.34 -13.36
N ARG A 94 7.07 27.09 -12.90
CA ARG A 94 6.53 25.94 -13.62
C ARG A 94 5.47 25.26 -12.77
N GLN A 95 4.31 25.09 -13.36
CA GLN A 95 3.19 24.35 -12.78
C GLN A 95 3.34 22.85 -13.08
N PHE A 96 3.12 22.01 -12.06
CA PHE A 96 3.16 20.56 -12.17
C PHE A 96 1.81 19.97 -11.79
N GLY A 97 1.00 19.56 -12.78
CA GLY A 97 -0.40 19.16 -12.56
C GLY A 97 -1.36 20.35 -12.58
N ALA A 98 -2.62 20.09 -12.86
CA ALA A 98 -3.67 21.10 -12.86
C ALA A 98 -3.97 21.62 -11.45
N VAL A 99 -4.41 22.88 -11.39
CA VAL A 99 -4.98 23.48 -10.17
C VAL A 99 -6.50 23.38 -10.29
N PRO A 100 -7.21 22.81 -9.30
CA PRO A 100 -8.66 22.76 -9.36
C PRO A 100 -9.26 24.17 -9.41
N PRO A 101 -10.30 24.45 -10.22
CA PRO A 101 -10.87 25.80 -10.32
C PRO A 101 -11.33 26.34 -8.96
N LYS A 102 -11.14 27.64 -8.69
CA LYS A 102 -11.56 28.25 -7.43
C LYS A 102 -13.08 28.08 -7.22
N GLY A 103 -13.48 27.69 -6.01
CA GLY A 103 -14.88 27.43 -5.63
C GLY A 103 -15.41 26.07 -6.09
N ALA A 104 -14.65 25.31 -6.89
CA ALA A 104 -15.09 23.99 -7.32
C ALA A 104 -15.15 23.02 -6.12
N ALA A 105 -16.29 22.38 -5.92
CA ALA A 105 -16.45 21.37 -4.89
C ALA A 105 -15.52 20.17 -5.15
N ILE A 106 -14.92 19.64 -4.08
CA ILE A 106 -14.02 18.49 -4.10
C ILE A 106 -14.70 17.34 -3.36
N ARG A 107 -14.80 16.16 -3.98
CA ARG A 107 -15.35 14.97 -3.33
C ARG A 107 -14.53 13.72 -3.55
N ALA A 108 -14.42 12.89 -2.53
CA ALA A 108 -14.03 11.50 -2.65
C ALA A 108 -15.29 10.66 -2.91
N LEU A 109 -15.53 10.29 -4.17
CA LEU A 109 -16.70 9.52 -4.58
C LEU A 109 -16.76 8.18 -3.84
N ARG A 110 -15.61 7.50 -3.73
CA ARG A 110 -15.45 6.28 -2.95
C ARG A 110 -13.99 6.05 -2.58
N TYR A 111 -13.75 5.43 -1.44
CA TYR A 111 -12.44 4.88 -1.08
C TYR A 111 -12.55 3.80 0.01
N GLY A 112 -11.56 2.91 0.04
CA GLY A 112 -11.36 1.97 1.14
C GLY A 112 -10.67 2.66 2.32
N THR A 113 -11.09 2.35 3.54
CA THR A 113 -10.38 2.77 4.76
C THR A 113 -10.30 1.60 5.72
N GLY A 114 -9.31 1.64 6.61
CA GLY A 114 -8.97 0.57 7.54
C GLY A 114 -7.58 0.01 7.23
N GLY A 115 -7.45 -1.32 7.26
CA GLY A 115 -6.16 -1.97 7.19
C GLY A 115 -5.52 -2.08 8.57
N GLY A 116 -4.19 -2.08 8.62
CA GLY A 116 -3.48 -2.29 9.87
C GLY A 116 -3.52 -3.73 10.37
N ARG A 117 -2.75 -4.00 11.41
CA ARG A 117 -2.71 -5.32 12.04
C ARG A 117 -4.04 -5.70 12.68
N ALA A 118 -4.85 -4.73 13.06
CA ALA A 118 -6.21 -4.94 13.58
C ALA A 118 -7.13 -5.66 12.58
N GLY A 119 -6.85 -5.55 11.27
CA GLY A 119 -7.57 -6.29 10.23
C GLY A 119 -7.20 -7.77 10.14
N ASN A 120 -6.11 -8.20 10.80
CA ASN A 120 -5.67 -9.60 10.79
C ASN A 120 -6.48 -10.41 11.80
N VAL A 121 -7.50 -11.13 11.33
CA VAL A 121 -8.41 -11.90 12.18
C VAL A 121 -8.49 -13.35 11.75
N ALA A 122 -8.68 -14.24 12.73
CA ALA A 122 -8.80 -15.66 12.49
C ALA A 122 -9.99 -15.98 11.56
N ARG A 123 -9.95 -17.16 10.94
CA ARG A 123 -11.09 -17.78 10.27
C ARG A 123 -12.36 -17.66 11.11
N SER A 124 -13.51 -17.46 10.45
CA SER A 124 -14.83 -17.41 11.09
C SER A 124 -15.00 -16.30 12.14
N THR A 125 -14.15 -15.28 12.13
CA THR A 125 -14.25 -14.12 13.04
C THR A 125 -15.18 -13.07 12.45
N ILE A 126 -15.05 -12.77 11.15
CA ILE A 126 -15.93 -11.86 10.43
C ILE A 126 -17.24 -12.60 10.18
N SER A 127 -18.26 -12.36 11.00
CA SER A 127 -19.51 -13.14 10.98
C SER A 127 -20.79 -12.31 10.98
N VAL A 128 -20.68 -10.98 11.12
CA VAL A 128 -21.81 -10.07 11.24
C VAL A 128 -22.15 -9.47 9.87
N LEU A 129 -23.41 -9.63 9.45
CA LEU A 129 -23.97 -8.90 8.31
C LEU A 129 -24.28 -7.46 8.72
N ARG A 130 -23.63 -6.49 8.09
CA ARG A 130 -23.96 -5.06 8.29
C ARG A 130 -25.16 -4.60 7.46
N SER A 131 -25.47 -5.32 6.39
CA SER A 131 -26.64 -5.13 5.55
C SER A 131 -27.32 -6.48 5.33
N SER A 132 -28.65 -6.51 5.41
CA SER A 132 -29.41 -7.72 5.15
C SER A 132 -29.38 -8.07 3.67
N VAL A 133 -29.08 -9.33 3.36
CA VAL A 133 -29.19 -9.89 2.01
C VAL A 133 -30.24 -10.99 2.07
N PRO A 134 -31.33 -10.92 1.29
CA PRO A 134 -32.39 -11.93 1.31
C PRO A 134 -31.83 -13.35 1.13
N TYR A 135 -32.41 -14.30 1.87
CA TYR A 135 -32.04 -15.72 1.85
C TYR A 135 -30.62 -16.07 2.36
N ILE A 136 -29.84 -15.10 2.87
CA ILE A 136 -28.54 -15.36 3.50
C ILE A 136 -28.70 -15.41 5.03
N ALA A 137 -28.55 -16.60 5.61
CA ALA A 137 -28.67 -16.82 7.05
C ALA A 137 -27.39 -16.50 7.84
N ARG A 138 -26.22 -16.67 7.22
CA ARG A 138 -24.91 -16.47 7.86
C ARG A 138 -23.86 -16.11 6.82
N VAL A 139 -22.93 -15.26 7.23
CA VAL A 139 -21.67 -15.03 6.52
C VAL A 139 -20.51 -15.38 7.42
N GLU A 140 -19.42 -15.85 6.82
CA GLU A 140 -18.15 -15.93 7.51
C GLU A 140 -16.96 -15.81 6.56
N ASN A 141 -15.82 -15.33 7.07
CA ASN A 141 -14.55 -15.48 6.38
C ASN A 141 -14.07 -16.94 6.47
N ARG A 142 -14.03 -17.64 5.33
CA ARG A 142 -13.57 -19.03 5.27
C ARG A 142 -12.06 -19.16 5.53
N GLU A 143 -11.29 -18.11 5.30
CA GLU A 143 -9.87 -18.06 5.64
C GLU A 143 -9.60 -16.93 6.60
N ALA A 144 -8.47 -17.00 7.32
CA ALA A 144 -8.03 -15.88 8.14
C ALA A 144 -7.79 -14.65 7.26
N ALA A 145 -8.26 -13.48 7.71
CA ALA A 145 -7.85 -12.22 7.12
C ALA A 145 -6.40 -11.97 7.55
N ARG A 146 -5.53 -11.67 6.59
CA ARG A 146 -4.09 -11.50 6.79
C ARG A 146 -3.56 -10.42 5.85
N GLY A 147 -2.32 -9.99 6.08
CA GLY A 147 -1.64 -9.01 5.23
C GLY A 147 -1.82 -7.56 5.69
N GLY A 148 -2.62 -7.30 6.71
CA GLY A 148 -2.73 -5.99 7.32
C GLY A 148 -1.46 -5.62 8.07
N VAL A 149 -0.90 -4.45 7.75
CA VAL A 149 0.28 -3.88 8.40
C VAL A 149 -0.06 -2.46 8.81
N ASP A 150 0.39 -2.08 10.00
CA ASP A 150 0.23 -0.70 10.47
C ASP A 150 1.11 0.24 9.65
N GLY A 151 0.72 1.50 9.58
CA GLY A 151 1.57 2.52 8.95
C GLY A 151 2.91 2.62 9.66
N GLU A 152 3.97 2.85 8.88
CA GLU A 152 5.32 2.98 9.45
C GLU A 152 5.39 4.19 10.39
N THR A 153 5.94 3.96 11.57
CA THR A 153 6.18 5.02 12.56
C THR A 153 7.42 5.84 12.23
N VAL A 154 7.52 7.03 12.81
CA VAL A 154 8.70 7.89 12.64
C VAL A 154 9.98 7.21 13.14
N GLU A 155 9.92 6.42 14.21
CA GLU A 155 11.08 5.71 14.75
C GLU A 155 11.53 4.55 13.84
N GLU A 156 10.58 3.80 13.27
CA GLU A 156 10.89 2.78 12.25
C GLU A 156 11.50 3.44 11.00
N ALA A 157 10.93 4.56 10.55
CA ALA A 157 11.46 5.32 9.43
C ALA A 157 12.88 5.85 9.70
N LYS A 158 13.18 6.33 10.90
CA LYS A 158 14.54 6.75 11.32
C LYS A 158 15.53 5.59 11.28
N ALA A 159 15.13 4.40 11.73
CA ALA A 159 15.99 3.21 11.68
C ALA A 159 16.25 2.76 10.23
N ARG A 160 15.22 2.84 9.38
CA ARG A 160 15.29 2.41 7.97
C ARG A 160 16.00 3.42 7.05
N ALA A 161 15.93 4.72 7.33
CA ALA A 161 16.42 5.77 6.44
C ALA A 161 17.91 5.65 6.07
N PRO A 162 18.86 5.44 7.02
CA PRO A 162 20.28 5.28 6.69
C PRO A 162 20.55 4.07 5.78
N ILE A 163 19.83 2.97 5.98
CA ILE A 163 19.96 1.76 5.16
C ILE A 163 19.46 2.03 3.75
N THR A 164 18.32 2.74 3.64
CA THR A 164 17.73 3.12 2.36
C THR A 164 18.64 4.01 1.53
N LEU A 165 19.26 5.01 2.16
CA LEU A 165 20.19 5.92 1.50
C LEU A 165 21.46 5.22 1.01
N ARG A 166 21.91 4.17 1.71
CA ARG A 166 23.08 3.37 1.30
C ARG A 166 22.80 2.46 0.11
N ALA A 167 21.63 1.81 0.06
CA ALA A 167 21.32 0.80 -0.94
C ALA A 167 21.07 1.36 -2.36
N GLN A 168 20.86 2.68 -2.52
CA GLN A 168 20.62 3.34 -3.83
C GLN A 168 19.61 2.61 -4.75
N GLU A 169 18.59 1.98 -4.17
CA GLU A 169 17.60 1.14 -4.88
C GLU A 169 18.14 -0.09 -5.61
N ARG A 170 19.34 -0.59 -5.27
CA ARG A 170 19.96 -1.78 -5.88
C ARG A 170 20.18 -2.88 -4.85
N ALA A 171 19.91 -4.13 -5.25
CA ALA A 171 20.07 -5.31 -4.41
C ALA A 171 21.46 -5.94 -4.64
N VAL A 172 22.50 -5.45 -3.97
CA VAL A 172 23.88 -5.94 -4.19
C VAL A 172 24.28 -6.98 -3.15
N THR A 173 24.04 -6.67 -1.87
CA THR A 173 24.37 -7.57 -0.75
C THR A 173 23.15 -8.36 -0.31
N ALA A 174 23.35 -9.48 0.39
CA ALA A 174 22.25 -10.26 0.98
C ALA A 174 21.33 -9.38 1.87
N ARG A 175 21.92 -8.43 2.60
CA ARG A 175 21.16 -7.47 3.40
C ARG A 175 20.31 -6.55 2.53
N ASP A 176 20.81 -6.07 1.39
CA ASP A 176 20.02 -5.23 0.48
C ASP A 176 18.81 -6.00 -0.06
N TYR A 177 18.99 -7.27 -0.41
CA TYR A 177 17.88 -8.15 -0.81
C TYR A 177 16.83 -8.29 0.29
N GLU A 178 17.23 -8.51 1.55
CA GLU A 178 16.29 -8.59 2.68
C GLU A 178 15.51 -7.29 2.87
N GLU A 179 16.21 -6.15 2.83
CA GLU A 179 15.61 -4.82 3.04
C GLU A 179 14.64 -4.46 1.91
N LEU A 180 15.03 -4.70 0.65
CA LEU A 180 14.17 -4.45 -0.50
C LEU A 180 12.96 -5.39 -0.52
N ALA A 181 13.16 -6.66 -0.19
CA ALA A 181 12.07 -7.61 -0.08
C ALA A 181 11.09 -7.25 1.05
N ARG A 182 11.58 -6.73 2.20
CA ARG A 182 10.72 -6.20 3.28
C ARG A 182 9.88 -5.00 2.83
N ARG A 183 10.37 -4.16 1.91
CA ARG A 183 9.56 -3.08 1.32
C ARG A 183 8.48 -3.61 0.38
N ALA A 184 8.79 -4.65 -0.38
CA ALA A 184 7.82 -5.31 -1.26
C ALA A 184 6.76 -6.11 -0.50
N ALA A 185 7.10 -6.60 0.69
CA ALA A 185 6.25 -7.42 1.53
C ALA A 185 6.40 -7.05 3.02
N PRO A 186 5.89 -5.87 3.43
CA PRO A 186 5.94 -5.45 4.83
C PRO A 186 5.14 -6.39 5.74
N GLU A 187 4.18 -7.14 5.18
CA GLU A 187 3.41 -8.14 5.89
C GLU A 187 4.12 -9.50 6.06
N ALA A 188 5.33 -9.68 5.53
CA ALA A 188 6.07 -10.92 5.77
C ALA A 188 6.49 -11.00 7.25
N ALA A 189 6.28 -12.15 7.89
CA ALA A 189 6.74 -12.36 9.27
C ALA A 189 8.27 -12.39 9.34
N ARG A 190 8.90 -13.00 8.34
CA ARG A 190 10.35 -13.08 8.24
C ARG A 190 10.79 -13.15 6.78
N ILE A 191 11.86 -12.43 6.48
CA ILE A 191 12.57 -12.52 5.21
C ILE A 191 14.04 -12.74 5.54
N ALA A 192 14.67 -13.69 4.84
CA ALA A 192 16.09 -13.95 4.93
C ALA A 192 16.65 -14.16 3.53
N CYS A 193 17.84 -13.62 3.26
CA CYS A 193 18.54 -13.80 2.00
C CYS A 193 19.78 -14.66 2.20
N LEU A 194 19.91 -15.70 1.41
CA LEU A 194 21.05 -16.60 1.40
C LEU A 194 21.78 -16.46 0.06
N ALA A 195 23.11 -16.37 0.12
CA ALA A 195 23.91 -16.67 -1.05
C ALA A 195 23.68 -18.15 -1.37
N ALA A 196 23.26 -18.44 -2.60
CA ALA A 196 23.09 -19.83 -2.99
C ALA A 196 24.47 -20.44 -3.23
N ASP A 197 24.61 -21.72 -2.89
CA ASP A 197 25.84 -22.46 -3.18
C ASP A 197 26.04 -22.49 -4.70
N ALA A 198 27.23 -22.08 -5.14
CA ALA A 198 27.58 -22.06 -6.57
C ALA A 198 27.49 -23.47 -7.19
N ALA A 199 27.70 -24.52 -6.40
CA ALA A 199 27.57 -25.90 -6.85
C ALA A 199 26.12 -26.33 -7.10
N GLU A 200 25.15 -25.75 -6.38
CA GLU A 200 23.73 -26.14 -6.46
C GLU A 200 22.91 -25.21 -7.37
N ALA A 201 23.22 -23.92 -7.41
CA ALA A 201 22.41 -22.90 -8.10
C ALA A 201 23.17 -22.13 -9.19
N GLY A 202 24.46 -22.45 -9.37
CA GLY A 202 25.38 -21.76 -10.25
C GLY A 202 25.90 -20.44 -9.66
N GLU A 203 26.89 -19.86 -10.34
CA GLU A 203 27.50 -18.60 -9.91
C GLU A 203 26.47 -17.45 -9.84
N ASN A 204 26.66 -16.56 -8.87
CA ASN A 204 25.84 -15.37 -8.65
C ASN A 204 24.35 -15.69 -8.41
N ALA A 205 24.04 -16.82 -7.78
CA ALA A 205 22.69 -17.15 -7.39
C ALA A 205 22.38 -16.68 -5.96
N VAL A 206 21.18 -16.11 -5.78
CA VAL A 206 20.68 -15.55 -4.54
C VAL A 206 19.31 -16.14 -4.24
N ARG A 207 19.11 -16.63 -3.02
CA ARG A 207 17.85 -17.21 -2.57
C ARG A 207 17.23 -16.36 -1.47
N VAL A 208 16.05 -15.80 -1.74
CA VAL A 208 15.26 -15.04 -0.77
C VAL A 208 14.16 -15.94 -0.22
N LEU A 209 14.23 -16.20 1.09
CA LEU A 209 13.28 -17.01 1.82
C LEU A 209 12.23 -16.11 2.47
N VAL A 210 10.95 -16.40 2.22
CA VAL A 210 9.82 -15.60 2.70
C VAL A 210 8.94 -16.46 3.61
N VAL A 211 8.78 -16.02 4.86
CA VAL A 211 7.79 -16.54 5.81
C VAL A 211 6.64 -15.55 5.87
N PRO A 212 5.41 -15.94 5.49
CA PRO A 212 4.26 -15.05 5.56
C PRO A 212 3.84 -14.79 7.02
N GLN A 213 3.15 -13.68 7.27
CA GLN A 213 2.34 -13.55 8.49
C GLN A 213 1.28 -14.65 8.54
N ALA A 214 1.13 -15.25 9.71
CA ALA A 214 0.13 -16.27 9.98
C ALA A 214 -0.69 -15.87 11.21
N VAL A 215 -2.01 -15.92 11.07
CA VAL A 215 -2.94 -15.57 12.14
C VAL A 215 -3.35 -16.85 12.86
N PRO A 216 -3.07 -17.00 14.17
CA PRO A 216 -3.46 -18.18 14.93
C PRO A 216 -4.98 -18.31 14.99
N ASP A 217 -5.46 -19.55 15.14
CA ASP A 217 -6.87 -19.79 15.44
C ASP A 217 -7.23 -19.30 16.87
N ARG A 218 -8.50 -19.41 17.24
CA ARG A 218 -8.98 -18.99 18.57
C ARG A 218 -8.31 -19.76 19.72
N GLY A 219 -7.72 -20.93 19.45
CA GLY A 219 -6.95 -21.72 20.41
C GLY A 219 -5.45 -21.40 20.42
N GLY A 220 -5.02 -20.35 19.71
CA GLY A 220 -3.61 -19.94 19.63
C GLY A 220 -2.77 -20.82 18.71
N ARG A 221 -3.37 -21.73 17.94
CA ARG A 221 -2.63 -22.68 17.10
C ARG A 221 -2.46 -22.15 15.68
N LEU A 222 -1.27 -22.37 15.13
CA LEU A 222 -0.96 -22.17 13.73
C LEU A 222 -1.00 -23.51 13.00
N ARG A 223 -1.57 -23.51 11.80
CA ARG A 223 -1.50 -24.65 10.88
C ARG A 223 -0.32 -24.48 9.94
N PHE A 224 0.30 -25.59 9.55
CA PHE A 224 1.49 -25.58 8.72
C PHE A 224 1.26 -24.87 7.37
N GLU A 225 0.09 -25.06 6.77
CA GLU A 225 -0.28 -24.45 5.49
C GLU A 225 -0.29 -22.92 5.56
N GLN A 226 -0.47 -22.34 6.75
CA GLN A 226 -0.43 -20.89 6.94
C GLN A 226 1.00 -20.32 6.87
N LEU A 227 2.02 -21.18 7.01
CA LEU A 227 3.44 -20.81 6.89
C LEU A 227 3.94 -20.90 5.45
N VAL A 228 3.13 -21.40 4.51
CA VAL A 228 3.45 -21.43 3.10
C VAL A 228 3.02 -20.09 2.47
N PRO A 229 3.96 -19.30 1.91
CA PRO A 229 3.64 -18.04 1.25
C PRO A 229 2.80 -18.32 -0.02
N GLY A 230 1.78 -17.50 -0.24
CA GLY A 230 0.97 -17.59 -1.46
C GLY A 230 1.72 -17.05 -2.69
N GLU A 231 1.25 -17.43 -3.88
CA GLU A 231 1.87 -17.03 -5.16
C GLU A 231 1.92 -15.52 -5.34
N GLU A 232 0.84 -14.79 -5.00
CA GLU A 232 0.79 -13.32 -5.13
C GLU A 232 1.92 -12.64 -4.35
N LEU A 233 2.18 -13.10 -3.12
CA LEU A 233 3.26 -12.60 -2.28
C LEU A 233 4.63 -12.87 -2.92
N LEU A 234 4.87 -14.11 -3.37
CA LEU A 234 6.13 -14.49 -4.00
C LEU A 234 6.37 -13.73 -5.31
N SER A 235 5.36 -13.60 -6.16
CA SER A 235 5.43 -12.86 -7.42
C SER A 235 5.70 -11.38 -7.19
N ARG A 236 5.05 -10.74 -6.20
CA ARG A 236 5.27 -9.34 -5.87
C ARG A 236 6.69 -9.08 -5.38
N VAL A 237 7.20 -9.93 -4.49
CA VAL A 237 8.60 -9.84 -4.02
C VAL A 237 9.57 -10.08 -5.17
N THR A 238 9.31 -11.09 -6.01
CA THR A 238 10.15 -11.43 -7.16
C THR A 238 10.24 -10.27 -8.14
N GLY A 239 9.09 -9.73 -8.59
CA GLY A 239 9.06 -8.60 -9.53
C GLY A 239 9.74 -7.34 -8.98
N PHE A 240 9.51 -7.03 -7.69
CA PHE A 240 10.14 -5.87 -7.07
C PHE A 240 11.67 -5.99 -6.98
N LEU A 241 12.19 -7.18 -6.71
CA LEU A 241 13.62 -7.44 -6.67
C LEU A 241 14.24 -7.55 -8.08
N ASP A 242 13.49 -8.05 -9.06
CA ASP A 242 13.96 -8.24 -10.43
C ASP A 242 14.34 -6.92 -11.10
N GLU A 243 13.55 -5.87 -10.86
CA GLU A 243 13.85 -4.50 -11.31
C GLU A 243 15.14 -3.91 -10.69
N ARG A 244 15.65 -4.51 -9.60
CA ARG A 244 16.68 -3.93 -8.73
C ARG A 244 17.93 -4.80 -8.55
N ARG A 245 17.91 -6.04 -9.06
CA ARG A 245 19.07 -6.94 -9.02
C ARG A 245 20.12 -6.54 -10.08
N PRO A 246 21.41 -6.80 -9.84
CA PRO A 246 22.42 -6.71 -10.88
C PRO A 246 22.13 -7.69 -12.02
N LEU A 247 22.39 -7.25 -13.25
CA LEU A 247 22.30 -8.10 -14.43
C LEU A 247 23.19 -9.35 -14.27
N GLY A 248 22.66 -10.52 -14.63
CA GLY A 248 23.35 -11.80 -14.51
C GLY A 248 23.20 -12.50 -13.16
N THR A 249 22.68 -11.83 -12.11
CA THR A 249 22.38 -12.48 -10.83
C THR A 249 21.16 -13.38 -10.98
N ARG A 250 21.20 -14.63 -10.55
CA ARG A 250 20.01 -15.51 -10.55
C ARG A 250 19.26 -15.36 -9.24
N LEU A 251 17.98 -14.99 -9.30
CA LEU A 251 17.14 -14.80 -8.11
C LEU A 251 16.12 -15.93 -7.99
N ALA A 252 16.09 -16.57 -6.83
CA ALA A 252 15.03 -17.50 -6.44
C ALA A 252 14.33 -16.99 -5.18
N VAL A 253 13.01 -16.78 -5.26
CA VAL A 253 12.18 -16.38 -4.11
C VAL A 253 11.23 -17.51 -3.76
N GLY A 254 11.18 -17.93 -2.50
CA GLY A 254 10.32 -19.04 -2.09
C GLY A 254 10.23 -19.24 -0.58
N PRO A 255 9.48 -20.26 -0.12
CA PRO A 255 9.45 -20.60 1.30
C PRO A 255 10.81 -21.14 1.78
N PRO A 256 11.12 -20.99 3.08
CA PRO A 256 12.15 -21.80 3.71
C PRO A 256 11.69 -23.25 3.84
N PHE A 257 12.65 -24.15 4.06
CA PHE A 257 12.35 -25.47 4.59
C PHE A 257 12.02 -25.36 6.08
N TYR A 258 10.91 -25.96 6.50
CA TYR A 258 10.46 -25.96 7.88
C TYR A 258 10.75 -27.32 8.52
N GLN A 259 11.54 -27.31 9.60
CA GLN A 259 11.80 -28.50 10.41
C GLN A 259 10.88 -28.48 11.63
N GLY A 260 9.97 -29.47 11.74
CA GLY A 260 9.16 -29.66 12.94
C GLY A 260 10.00 -30.20 14.10
N VAL A 261 9.86 -29.59 15.27
CA VAL A 261 10.50 -30.05 16.52
C VAL A 261 9.40 -30.22 17.57
N THR A 262 9.39 -31.37 18.24
CA THR A 262 8.51 -31.60 19.41
C THR A 262 9.32 -31.37 20.67
N VAL A 263 8.86 -30.47 21.53
CA VAL A 263 9.51 -30.17 22.82
C VAL A 263 8.65 -30.75 23.95
N VAL A 264 9.24 -31.64 24.74
CA VAL A 264 8.66 -32.13 26.00
C VAL A 264 9.48 -31.53 27.13
N ALA A 265 8.84 -30.75 28.00
CA ALA A 265 9.49 -30.13 29.14
C ALA A 265 8.67 -30.39 30.41
N THR A 266 9.36 -30.60 31.52
CA THR A 266 8.75 -30.65 32.87
C THR A 266 9.09 -29.34 33.56
N LEU A 267 8.07 -28.60 33.99
CA LEU A 267 8.26 -27.46 34.89
C LEU A 267 8.15 -27.94 36.34
N HIS A 268 9.14 -27.59 37.14
CA HIS A 268 9.17 -27.80 38.59
C HIS A 268 8.84 -26.50 39.32
#